data_AF-A0A1I2BIJ8-F1
#
_entry.id   AF-A0A1I2BIJ8-F1
#
_cell.length_a   1.000
_cell.length_b   1.000
_cell.length_c   1.000
_cell.angle_alpha   90.00
_cell.angle_beta   90.00
_cell.angle_gamma   90.00
#
_symmetry.space_group_name_H-M   'P 1'
#
loop_
_entity.id
_entity.type
_entity.pdbx_description
1 polymer ?
#
loop_
_entity_poly.entity_id
_entity_poly.type
_entity_poly.pdbx_seq_one_letter_code
_entity_poly.pdbx_strand_id
1 'polypeptide(L)'
;MFPSFLNQHQDIKEPCELLKHTLIHDLSMDIHAGFVSWDAWFEKICVLKKETIRGLKINNSAAVLQSAVDGHGIALARNVMAQDDLNAGRLVRLFPEIKCPSPLAYFIVYRAECSTMPKVSIP
;
A
#
# COMPACT_ATOMS: atom_id res chain seq x y z
N MET A 1 -12.39 -7.98 -14.40
CA MET A 1 -12.85 -6.58 -14.44
C MET A 1 -12.90 -6.13 -12.99
N PHE A 2 -12.00 -5.25 -12.54
CA PHE A 2 -11.93 -4.79 -11.14
C PHE A 2 -12.27 -3.28 -11.09
N PRO A 3 -13.56 -2.87 -11.11
CA PRO A 3 -13.93 -1.45 -11.24
C PRO A 3 -14.25 -0.77 -9.91
N SER A 4 -14.41 -1.51 -8.81
CA SER A 4 -15.09 -0.95 -7.63
C SER A 4 -14.16 -0.17 -6.69
N PHE A 5 -12.86 -0.47 -6.67
CA PHE A 5 -11.93 0.13 -5.73
C PHE A 5 -11.52 1.57 -6.11
N LEU A 6 -11.29 1.84 -7.41
CA LEU A 6 -10.94 3.16 -7.93
C LEU A 6 -12.06 4.21 -7.78
N ASN A 7 -13.29 3.78 -7.49
CA ASN A 7 -14.45 4.66 -7.46
C ASN A 7 -14.69 5.33 -6.08
N GLN A 8 -14.12 4.78 -4.99
CA GLN A 8 -14.24 5.35 -3.64
C GLN A 8 -12.95 6.00 -3.13
N HIS A 9 -11.77 5.58 -3.60
CA HIS A 9 -10.50 6.29 -3.40
C HIS A 9 -10.12 7.11 -4.64
N GLN A 10 -11.01 8.02 -5.06
CA GLN A 10 -10.73 8.95 -6.15
C GLN A 10 -9.56 9.92 -5.87
N ASP A 11 -9.03 9.95 -4.65
CA ASP A 11 -7.89 10.77 -4.25
C ASP A 11 -6.53 10.16 -4.63
N ILE A 12 -6.36 8.83 -4.61
CA ILE A 12 -5.06 8.20 -4.90
C ILE A 12 -4.97 7.89 -6.41
N LYS A 13 -4.82 8.95 -7.22
CA LYS A 13 -4.60 8.84 -8.67
C LYS A 13 -3.13 8.76 -9.03
N GLU A 14 -2.29 9.35 -8.21
CA GLU A 14 -0.84 9.43 -8.46
C GLU A 14 -0.06 8.84 -7.29
N PRO A 15 1.11 8.23 -7.57
CA PRO A 15 2.04 7.74 -6.55
C PRO A 15 2.33 8.73 -5.43
N CYS A 16 2.42 10.02 -5.74
CA CYS A 16 2.81 11.04 -4.78
C CYS A 16 1.69 11.35 -3.78
N GLU A 17 0.43 11.06 -4.12
CA GLU A 17 -0.72 11.21 -3.23
C GLU A 17 -0.69 10.23 -2.05
N LEU A 18 0.07 9.13 -2.18
CA LEU A 18 0.30 8.19 -1.08
C LEU A 18 0.90 8.86 0.17
N LEU A 19 1.63 9.95 0.01
CA LEU A 19 2.19 10.71 1.15
C LEU A 19 1.12 11.33 2.05
N LYS A 20 -0.11 11.52 1.54
CA LYS A 20 -1.24 12.01 2.32
C LYS A 20 -1.88 10.92 3.19
N HIS A 21 -1.48 9.66 2.98
CA HIS A 21 -2.00 8.51 3.69
C HIS A 21 -0.97 7.94 4.68
N THR A 22 -1.45 7.15 5.63
CA THR A 22 -0.58 6.42 6.55
C THR A 22 0.13 5.30 5.80
N LEU A 23 1.45 5.36 5.77
CA LEU A 23 2.28 4.34 5.12
C LEU A 23 2.82 3.36 6.16
N ILE A 24 2.73 2.06 5.89
CA ILE A 24 3.18 1.03 6.82
C ILE A 24 4.58 0.58 6.36
N HIS A 25 5.58 0.85 7.20
CA HIS A 25 6.97 0.51 6.98
C HIS A 25 7.29 -0.83 7.64
N ASP A 26 7.81 -1.76 6.84
CA ASP A 26 8.33 -3.02 7.35
C ASP A 26 9.79 -2.85 7.78
N LEU A 27 10.03 -2.90 9.09
CA LEU A 27 11.36 -2.86 9.72
C LEU A 27 11.96 -4.25 9.97
N SER A 28 11.22 -5.33 9.71
CA SER A 28 11.77 -6.70 9.84
C SER A 28 12.71 -7.06 8.70
N MET A 29 12.68 -6.29 7.61
CA MET A 29 13.39 -6.60 6.39
C MET A 29 14.74 -5.85 6.34
N ASP A 30 15.82 -6.59 6.07
CA ASP A 30 17.13 -5.99 5.89
C ASP A 30 17.21 -5.28 4.53
N ILE A 31 17.62 -4.02 4.51
CA ILE A 31 17.72 -3.19 3.30
C ILE A 31 18.67 -3.83 2.26
N HIS A 32 19.66 -4.62 2.71
CA HIS A 32 20.62 -5.30 1.84
C HIS A 32 20.05 -6.53 1.13
N ALA A 33 18.92 -7.08 1.59
CA ALA A 33 18.33 -8.27 0.98
C ALA A 33 17.42 -7.95 -0.23
N GLY A 34 17.61 -6.77 -0.84
CA GLY A 34 16.86 -6.31 -2.01
C GLY A 34 15.52 -5.68 -1.66
N PHE A 35 15.36 -5.20 -0.42
CA PHE A 35 14.13 -4.63 0.08
C PHE A 35 13.93 -3.18 -0.32
N VAL A 36 12.77 -2.90 -0.91
CA VAL A 36 12.36 -1.53 -1.23
C VAL A 36 11.64 -0.95 -0.03
N SER A 37 12.28 0.00 0.64
CA SER A 37 11.62 0.88 1.62
C SER A 37 10.74 1.89 0.90
N TRP A 38 9.79 2.49 1.63
CA TRP A 38 9.00 3.60 1.10
C TRP A 38 9.90 4.73 0.58
N ASP A 39 10.99 5.07 1.29
CA ASP A 39 11.97 6.06 0.84
C ASP A 39 12.53 5.72 -0.55
N ALA A 40 13.04 4.49 -0.72
CA ALA A 40 13.60 4.05 -2.00
C ALA A 40 12.54 3.97 -3.11
N TRP A 41 11.28 3.72 -2.76
CA TRP A 41 10.16 3.70 -3.69
C TRP A 41 9.82 5.12 -4.17
N PHE A 42 9.65 6.09 -3.27
CA PHE A 42 9.34 7.48 -3.64
C PHE A 42 10.49 8.18 -4.35
N GLU A 43 11.74 7.89 -3.99
CA GLU A 43 12.91 8.39 -4.73
C GLU A 43 12.86 7.98 -6.21
N LYS A 44 12.39 6.77 -6.51
CA LYS A 44 12.27 6.27 -7.88
C LYS A 44 11.05 6.78 -8.64
N ILE A 45 9.92 6.97 -7.95
CA ILE A 45 8.63 7.23 -8.61
C ILE A 45 8.25 8.71 -8.61
N CYS A 46 8.53 9.44 -7.53
CA CYS A 46 8.13 10.84 -7.37
C CYS A 46 9.31 11.82 -7.33
N VAL A 47 10.56 11.34 -7.42
CA VAL A 47 11.79 12.18 -7.33
C VAL A 47 11.75 13.11 -6.11
N LEU A 48 11.17 12.62 -5.01
CA LEU A 48 11.00 13.41 -3.79
C LEU A 48 12.29 13.38 -2.99
N LYS A 49 13.03 14.49 -3.00
CA LYS A 49 14.17 14.69 -2.12
C LYS A 49 13.68 15.09 -0.72
N LYS A 50 13.75 14.15 0.22
CA LYS A 50 13.80 14.39 1.68
C LYS A 50 12.51 14.84 2.38
N GLU A 51 11.34 14.39 1.96
CA GLU A 51 10.18 14.46 2.85
C GLU A 51 10.18 13.26 3.80
N THR A 52 10.05 13.51 5.10
CA THR A 52 9.93 12.45 6.09
C THR A 52 8.60 11.74 5.86
N ILE A 53 8.68 10.55 5.28
CA ILE A 53 7.54 9.69 5.04
C ILE A 53 6.97 9.29 6.41
N ARG A 54 5.78 9.82 6.72
CA ARG A 54 5.10 9.53 7.97
C ARG A 54 4.37 8.20 7.83
N GLY A 55 4.48 7.38 8.86
CA GLY A 55 4.00 6.03 8.74
C GLY A 55 4.14 5.19 9.98
N LEU A 56 3.34 4.13 10.01
CA LEU A 56 3.38 3.09 11.04
C LEU A 56 4.59 2.19 10.76
N LYS A 57 5.49 2.04 11.73
CA LYS A 57 6.68 1.19 11.58
C LYS A 57 6.48 -0.10 12.35
N ILE A 58 6.56 -1.22 11.67
CA ILE A 58 6.30 -2.55 12.24
C ILE A 58 7.48 -3.45 11.91
N ASN A 59 8.04 -4.13 12.91
CA ASN A 59 9.16 -5.04 12.77
C ASN A 59 8.71 -6.50 12.50
N ASN A 60 7.64 -6.68 11.73
CA ASN A 60 7.13 -8.00 11.35
C ASN A 60 6.28 -7.90 10.08
N SER A 61 6.72 -8.52 8.98
CA SER A 61 6.02 -8.51 7.69
C SER A 61 4.57 -9.01 7.74
N ALA A 62 4.27 -10.01 8.58
CA ALA A 62 2.90 -10.50 8.72
C ALA A 62 1.98 -9.45 9.37
N ALA A 63 2.48 -8.75 10.39
CA ALA A 63 1.75 -7.68 11.04
C ALA A 63 1.62 -6.42 10.16
N VAL A 64 2.58 -6.17 9.26
CA VAL A 64 2.47 -5.13 8.22
C VAL A 64 1.30 -5.42 7.29
N LEU A 65 1.22 -6.65 6.78
CA LEU A 65 0.15 -7.05 5.88
C LEU A 65 -1.21 -7.03 6.58
N GLN A 66 -1.28 -7.54 7.80
CA GLN A 66 -2.48 -7.52 8.62
C GLN A 66 -2.95 -6.09 8.88
N SER A 67 -2.03 -5.18 9.23
CA SER A 67 -2.35 -3.76 9.43
C SER A 67 -2.94 -3.11 8.18
N ALA A 68 -2.45 -3.49 6.99
CA ALA A 68 -3.01 -3.03 5.72
C ALA A 68 -4.41 -3.62 5.46
N VAL A 69 -4.63 -4.90 5.78
CA VAL A 69 -5.95 -5.56 5.70
C VAL A 69 -6.96 -4.90 6.64
N ASP A 70 -6.54 -4.56 7.85
CA ASP A 70 -7.38 -3.86 8.83
C ASP A 70 -7.67 -2.39 8.44
N GLY A 71 -6.96 -1.86 7.42
CA GLY A 71 -7.15 -0.50 6.92
C GLY A 71 -6.39 0.57 7.72
N HIS A 72 -5.40 0.20 8.51
CA HIS A 72 -4.54 1.14 9.25
C HIS A 72 -3.63 1.97 8.34
N GLY A 73 -3.44 1.56 7.09
CA GLY A 73 -2.60 2.26 6.14
C GLY A 73 -2.28 1.42 4.91
N ILE A 74 -1.40 1.97 4.07
CA ILE A 74 -0.95 1.38 2.82
C ILE A 74 0.39 0.71 3.08
N ALA A 75 0.55 -0.54 2.65
CA ALA A 75 1.78 -1.30 2.85
C ALA A 75 2.47 -1.62 1.51
N LEU A 76 3.80 -1.69 1.56
CA LEU A 76 4.60 -2.36 0.53
C LEU A 76 4.71 -3.84 0.92
N ALA A 77 4.04 -4.71 0.16
CA ALA A 77 4.03 -6.15 0.40
C ALA A 77 4.63 -6.90 -0.80
N ARG A 78 5.15 -8.11 -0.54
CA ARG A 78 5.64 -8.99 -1.60
C ARG A 78 4.47 -9.63 -2.31
N ASN A 79 4.66 -9.93 -3.60
CA ASN A 79 3.70 -10.66 -4.40
C ASN A 79 3.21 -11.93 -3.67
N VAL A 80 4.12 -12.80 -3.24
CA VAL A 80 3.75 -14.08 -2.59
C VAL A 80 2.96 -13.95 -1.28
N MET A 81 3.19 -12.89 -0.50
CA MET A 81 2.48 -12.71 0.78
C MET A 81 1.14 -12.03 0.57
N ALA A 82 1.08 -11.04 -0.31
CA ALA A 82 -0.15 -10.33 -0.62
C ALA A 82 -1.06 -11.13 -1.56
N GLN A 83 -0.56 -12.15 -2.27
CA GLN A 83 -1.33 -12.87 -3.28
C GLN A 83 -2.61 -13.50 -2.70
N ASP A 84 -2.53 -14.10 -1.52
CA ASP A 84 -3.71 -14.69 -0.86
C ASP A 84 -4.74 -13.63 -0.48
N ASP A 85 -4.31 -12.51 0.10
CA ASP A 85 -5.20 -11.41 0.46
C ASP A 85 -5.77 -10.66 -0.75
N LEU A 86 -4.99 -10.54 -1.83
CA LEU A 86 -5.42 -10.00 -3.11
C LEU A 86 -6.44 -10.91 -3.79
N ASN A 87 -6.19 -12.22 -3.80
CA ASN A 87 -7.11 -13.23 -4.35
C ASN A 87 -8.41 -13.30 -3.54
N ALA A 88 -8.32 -13.18 -2.22
CA ALA A 88 -9.48 -13.12 -1.34
C ALA A 88 -10.23 -11.78 -1.43
N GLY A 89 -9.70 -10.79 -2.16
CA GLY A 89 -10.29 -9.46 -2.28
C GLY A 89 -10.28 -8.68 -0.97
N ARG A 90 -9.43 -9.04 0.01
CA ARG A 90 -9.20 -8.29 1.25
C ARG A 90 -8.26 -7.12 1.04
N LEU A 91 -7.29 -7.32 0.15
CA LEU A 91 -6.39 -6.27 -0.32
C LEU A 91 -6.65 -5.99 -1.79
N VAL A 92 -6.28 -4.80 -2.22
CA VAL A 92 -6.20 -4.42 -3.63
C VAL A 92 -4.81 -3.89 -3.94
N ARG A 93 -4.42 -3.97 -5.21
CA ARG A 93 -3.19 -3.35 -5.70
C ARG A 93 -3.49 -1.95 -6.24
N LEU A 94 -2.90 -0.92 -5.66
CA LEU A 94 -3.14 0.49 -6.04
C LEU A 94 -2.54 0.84 -7.40
N PHE A 95 -1.28 0.49 -7.63
CA PHE A 95 -0.56 0.83 -8.86
C PHE A 95 -0.08 -0.43 -9.59
N PRO A 96 -0.94 -1.08 -10.40
CA PRO A 96 -0.57 -2.27 -11.14
C PRO A 96 0.45 -2.00 -12.26
N GLU A 97 0.45 -0.78 -12.80
CA GLU A 97 1.35 -0.31 -13.87
C GLU A 97 2.78 -0.04 -13.41
N ILE A 98 2.98 0.26 -12.12
CA ILE A 98 4.30 0.50 -11.56
C ILE A 98 4.99 -0.85 -11.33
N LYS A 99 5.96 -1.13 -12.21
CA LYS A 99 6.88 -2.25 -12.07
C LYS A 99 8.15 -1.76 -11.40
N CYS A 100 8.27 -1.98 -10.08
CA CYS A 100 9.57 -1.80 -9.44
C CYS A 100 10.53 -2.87 -9.97
N PRO A 101 11.74 -2.50 -10.42
CA PRO A 101 12.74 -3.43 -10.94
C PRO A 101 13.39 -4.30 -9.85
N SER A 102 12.82 -4.35 -8.66
CA SER A 102 13.27 -5.23 -7.59
C SER A 102 12.75 -6.66 -7.83
N PRO A 103 13.60 -7.68 -7.72
CA PRO A 103 13.26 -9.07 -8.06
C PRO A 103 12.14 -9.68 -7.20
N LEU A 104 11.72 -8.99 -6.14
CA LEU A 104 10.73 -9.47 -5.17
C LEU A 104 9.28 -9.04 -5.46
N ALA A 105 9.02 -8.36 -6.58
CA ALA A 105 7.68 -7.93 -7.02
C ALA A 105 6.87 -7.27 -5.88
N TYR A 106 7.09 -5.97 -5.67
CA TYR A 106 6.40 -5.20 -4.65
C TYR A 106 5.02 -4.75 -5.12
N PHE A 107 4.01 -5.04 -4.32
CA PHE A 107 2.66 -4.51 -4.46
C PHE A 107 2.42 -3.45 -3.41
N ILE A 108 1.81 -2.37 -3.87
CA ILE A 108 1.25 -1.34 -2.99
C ILE A 108 -0.17 -1.80 -2.70
N VAL A 109 -0.36 -2.26 -1.47
CA VAL A 109 -1.61 -2.86 -1.04
C VAL A 109 -2.32 -2.01 0.00
N TYR A 110 -3.62 -1.96 -0.13
CA TYR A 110 -4.52 -1.32 0.82
C TYR A 110 -5.76 -2.19 0.98
N ARG A 111 -6.44 -2.05 2.13
CA ARG A 111 -7.73 -2.72 2.35
C ARG A 111 -8.64 -2.47 1.17
N ALA A 112 -9.19 -3.53 0.60
CA ALA A 112 -10.31 -3.40 -0.32
C ALA A 112 -11.48 -2.84 0.49
N GLU A 113 -11.76 -1.54 0.37
CA GLU A 113 -12.97 -1.00 0.98
C GLU A 113 -14.19 -1.67 0.34
N CYS A 114 -14.79 -2.61 1.06
CA CYS A 114 -16.22 -2.90 0.94
C CYS A 114 -16.99 -1.83 1.73
N SER A 115 -16.90 -0.57 1.31
CA SER A 115 -17.68 0.50 1.94
C SER A 115 -19.02 0.67 1.20
N THR A 116 -19.90 -0.30 1.41
CA THR A 116 -21.33 -0.03 1.63
C THR A 116 -21.47 0.68 2.97
N MET A 117 -21.17 1.97 3.02
CA MET A 117 -21.76 2.85 4.02
C MET A 117 -22.61 3.86 3.27
N PRO A 118 -23.95 3.77 3.31
CA PRO A 118 -24.75 4.92 2.95
C PRO A 118 -24.35 6.01 3.95
N LYS A 119 -23.88 7.16 3.44
CA LYS A 119 -23.99 8.41 4.20
C LYS A 119 -25.48 8.60 4.46
N VAL A 120 -25.97 8.08 5.58
CA VAL A 120 -27.28 8.44 6.08
C VAL A 120 -27.11 9.86 6.61
N SER A 121 -27.44 10.83 5.77
CA SER A 121 -27.89 12.11 6.28
C SER A 121 -29.18 11.83 7.04
N ILE A 122 -29.08 11.82 8.36
CA ILE A 122 -30.24 11.98 9.25
C ILE A 122 -30.61 13.47 9.32
N PRO A 123 -31.90 13.77 9.59
CA PRO A 123 -32.73 14.71 8.85
C PRO A 123 -32.52 16.20 9.13
#